data_AF-A0A550H0U0-F1
#
_entry.id   AF-A0A550H0U0-F1
#
_cell.length_a   1.000
_cell.length_b   1.000
_cell.length_c   1.000
_cell.angle_alpha   90.00
_cell.angle_beta   90.00
_cell.angle_gamma   90.00
#
_symmetry.space_group_name_H-M   'P 1'
#
loop_
_entity.id
_entity.type
_entity.pdbx_description
1 polymer ?
#
loop_
_entity_poly.entity_id
_entity_poly.type
_entity_poly.pdbx_seq_one_letter_code
_entity_poly.pdbx_strand_id
1 'polypeptide(L)'
;MREYLILLKLNPSKLMDTLGSLRHLGNKPIEGVDLCYTMNIFGNWDVGVWINADDSTQALEFVQKKVKKIAGITEVYTVPTFPHGNEVIKTRDEVKNSKGSEPIIAEA
;
A
#
# COMPACT_ATOMS: atom_id res chain seq x y z
N MET A 1 -9.95 1.62 0.56
CA MET A 1 -8.49 1.68 0.75
C MET A 1 -7.77 1.03 -0.42
N ARG A 2 -6.63 1.57 -0.79
CA ARG A 2 -5.72 1.07 -1.82
C ARG A 2 -4.42 0.61 -1.17
N GLU A 3 -3.84 -0.43 -1.74
CA GLU A 3 -2.59 -1.02 -1.27
C GLU A 3 -1.38 -0.27 -1.84
N TYR A 4 -0.36 -0.12 -1.00
CA TYR A 4 0.93 0.44 -1.40
C TYR A 4 2.06 -0.37 -0.77
N LEU A 5 3.09 -0.64 -1.58
CA LEU A 5 4.36 -1.17 -1.13
C LEU A 5 5.37 -0.03 -1.06
N ILE A 6 5.97 0.19 0.10
CA ILE A 6 7.02 1.20 0.29
C ILE A 6 8.35 0.48 0.50
N LEU A 7 9.30 0.73 -0.38
CA LEU A 7 10.66 0.20 -0.31
C LEU A 7 11.57 1.21 0.36
N LEU A 8 12.38 0.73 1.30
CA LEU A 8 13.25 1.56 2.13
C LEU A 8 14.70 1.11 1.97
N LYS A 9 15.58 2.09 1.74
CA LYS A 9 17.01 1.93 1.90
C LYS A 9 17.43 2.50 3.25
N LEU A 10 18.25 1.75 3.97
CA LEU A 10 18.70 2.09 5.32
C LEU A 10 20.20 2.41 5.31
N ASN A 11 20.60 3.33 6.18
CA ASN A 11 21.99 3.62 6.46
C ASN A 11 22.60 2.42 7.23
N PRO A 12 23.66 1.78 6.71
CA PRO A 12 24.26 0.61 7.35
C PRO A 12 24.73 0.88 8.78
N SER A 13 25.18 2.10 9.08
CA SER A 13 25.64 2.49 10.43
C SER A 13 24.53 2.61 11.47
N LYS A 14 23.26 2.65 11.05
CA LYS A 14 22.08 2.81 11.92
C LYS A 14 21.06 1.68 11.75
N LEU A 15 21.43 0.61 11.06
CA LEU A 15 20.52 -0.44 10.59
C LEU A 15 19.64 -0.99 11.72
N MET A 16 20.25 -1.41 12.84
CA MET A 16 19.52 -2.05 13.94
C MET A 16 18.55 -1.09 14.64
N ASP A 17 18.95 0.17 14.82
CA ASP A 17 18.11 1.20 15.44
C ASP A 17 16.94 1.59 14.53
N THR A 18 17.19 1.69 13.22
CA THR A 18 16.15 1.99 12.23
C THR A 18 15.16 0.83 12.10
N LEU A 19 15.64 -0.42 12.07
CA LEU A 19 14.78 -1.60 12.09
C LEU A 19 13.96 -1.67 13.38
N GLY A 20 14.56 -1.34 14.52
CA GLY A 20 13.85 -1.19 15.79
C GLY A 20 12.72 -0.19 15.68
N SER A 21 12.98 1.01 15.16
CA SER A 21 11.97 2.05 14.97
C SER A 21 10.82 1.62 14.05
N LEU A 22 11.14 0.94 12.95
CA LEU A 22 10.15 0.44 11.99
C LEU A 22 9.22 -0.63 12.60
N ARG A 23 9.77 -1.53 13.43
CA ARG A 23 8.98 -2.57 14.13
C ARG A 23 8.04 -2.01 15.19
N HIS A 24 8.31 -0.81 15.70
CA HIS A 24 7.46 -0.13 16.68
C HIS A 24 6.42 0.82 16.04
N LEU A 25 6.32 0.86 14.70
CA LEU A 25 5.22 1.57 14.06
C LEU A 25 3.90 0.92 14.48
N GLY A 26 2.98 1.72 15.00
CA GLY A 26 1.64 1.25 15.33
C GLY A 26 0.86 0.86 14.09
N ASN A 27 -0.12 -0.04 14.26
CA ASN A 27 -0.99 -0.53 13.18
C ASN A 27 -1.74 0.60 12.45
N LYS A 28 -1.94 1.75 13.11
CA LYS A 28 -2.52 2.97 12.53
C LYS A 28 -1.55 4.14 12.70
N PRO A 29 -0.51 4.24 11.85
CA PRO A 29 0.55 5.22 12.07
C PRO A 29 0.10 6.66 11.86
N ILE A 30 -0.91 6.89 11.02
CA ILE A 30 -1.65 8.14 10.82
C ILE A 30 -3.12 7.85 10.48
N GLU A 31 -3.96 8.87 10.46
CA GLU A 31 -5.35 8.76 9.99
C GLU A 31 -5.43 8.35 8.52
N GLY A 32 -6.34 7.43 8.20
CA GLY A 32 -6.53 6.91 6.85
C GLY A 32 -5.39 6.03 6.31
N VAL A 33 -4.48 5.56 7.17
CA VAL A 33 -3.45 4.58 6.83
C VAL A 33 -3.40 3.47 7.86
N ASP A 34 -3.56 2.23 7.39
CA ASP A 34 -3.35 1.01 8.15
C ASP A 34 -2.01 0.38 7.74
N LEU A 35 -1.10 0.19 8.70
CA LEU A 35 0.11 -0.59 8.54
C LEU A 35 -0.23 -2.07 8.59
N CYS A 36 -0.01 -2.79 7.49
CA CYS A 36 -0.30 -4.22 7.43
C CYS A 36 0.87 -5.04 7.99
N TYR A 37 2.07 -4.85 7.44
CA TYR A 37 3.28 -5.50 7.92
C TYR A 37 4.55 -4.82 7.38
N THR A 38 5.68 -5.12 8.02
CA THR A 38 7.02 -4.80 7.52
C THR A 38 7.73 -6.11 7.18
N MET A 39 8.62 -6.07 6.19
CA MET A 39 9.37 -7.23 5.72
C MET A 39 10.82 -6.86 5.46
N ASN A 40 11.75 -7.77 5.78
CA ASN A 40 13.15 -7.60 5.38
C ASN A 40 13.28 -7.93 3.89
N ILE A 41 14.12 -7.19 3.18
CA ILE A 41 14.46 -7.44 1.78
C ILE A 41 15.95 -7.72 1.69
N PHE A 42 16.33 -8.78 0.99
CA PHE A 42 17.71 -9.08 0.65
C PHE A 42 17.95 -8.63 -0.78
N GLY A 43 18.68 -7.53 -0.97
CA GLY A 43 18.97 -6.97 -2.30
C GLY A 43 19.25 -5.47 -2.24
N ASN A 44 18.84 -4.76 -3.29
CA ASN A 44 19.05 -3.31 -3.37
C ASN A 44 18.29 -2.54 -2.27
N TRP A 45 17.12 -3.02 -1.88
CA TRP A 45 16.31 -2.47 -0.78
C TRP A 45 16.51 -3.31 0.47
N ASP A 46 16.34 -2.70 1.65
CA ASP A 46 16.60 -3.38 2.93
C ASP A 46 15.30 -3.73 3.65
N VAL A 47 14.24 -2.93 3.49
CA VAL A 47 12.92 -3.15 4.10
C VAL A 47 11.79 -2.80 3.14
N GLY A 48 10.74 -3.63 3.14
CA GLY A 48 9.44 -3.32 2.57
C GLY A 48 8.41 -3.01 3.65
N VAL A 49 7.53 -2.05 3.40
CA VAL A 49 6.39 -1.71 4.27
C VAL A 49 5.12 -1.80 3.44
N TRP A 50 4.20 -2.68 3.83
CA TRP A 50 2.90 -2.83 3.18
C TRP A 50 1.85 -2.05 3.95
N ILE A 51 1.15 -1.16 3.27
CA ILE A 51 0.07 -0.34 3.86
C ILE A 51 -1.20 -0.40 3.02
N ASN A 52 -2.31 -0.18 3.71
CA ASN A 52 -3.58 0.23 3.11
C ASN A 52 -3.77 1.72 3.41
N ALA A 53 -4.05 2.53 2.39
CA ALA A 53 -4.38 3.94 2.58
C ALA A 53 -5.73 4.26 1.94
N ASP A 54 -6.47 5.22 2.49
CA ASP A 54 -7.77 5.62 1.94
C ASP A 54 -7.65 6.15 0.50
N ASP A 55 -6.70 7.05 0.28
CA ASP A 55 -6.31 7.56 -1.04
C ASP A 55 -4.79 7.84 -1.12
N SER A 56 -4.35 8.35 -2.28
CA SER A 56 -2.93 8.62 -2.54
C SER A 56 -2.35 9.74 -1.65
N THR A 57 -3.20 10.64 -1.17
CA THR A 57 -2.82 11.75 -0.30
C THR A 57 -2.37 11.24 1.06
N GLN A 58 -3.11 10.31 1.68
CA GLN A 58 -2.74 9.74 2.98
C GLN A 58 -1.51 8.84 2.85
N ALA A 59 -1.37 8.09 1.74
CA ALA A 59 -0.13 7.35 1.48
C ALA A 59 1.10 8.29 1.39
N LEU A 60 0.97 9.41 0.68
CA LEU A 60 2.03 10.42 0.58
C LEU A 60 2.32 11.07 1.94
N GLU A 61 1.27 11.41 2.69
CA GLU A 61 1.39 12.00 4.02
C GLU A 61 2.10 11.07 4.99
N PHE A 62 1.76 9.78 4.99
CA PHE A 62 2.45 8.78 5.80
C PHE A 62 3.94 8.74 5.49
N VAL A 63 4.30 8.73 4.21
CA VAL A 63 5.71 8.74 3.78
C VAL A 63 6.42 10.00 4.25
N GLN A 64 5.83 11.18 4.03
CA GLN A 64 6.48 12.46 4.36
C GLN A 64 6.55 12.73 5.86
N LYS A 65 5.47 12.45 6.60
CA LYS A 65 5.35 12.83 8.01
C LYS A 65 5.84 11.75 8.97
N LYS A 66 5.84 10.48 8.58
CA LYS A 66 6.31 9.37 9.43
C LYS A 66 7.58 8.75 8.88
N VAL A 67 7.53 8.13 7.70
CA VAL A 67 8.64 7.32 7.19
C VAL A 67 9.92 8.15 7.04
N LYS A 68 9.88 9.26 6.28
CA LYS A 68 11.07 10.11 6.05
C LYS A 68 11.64 10.74 7.32
N LYS A 69 10.91 10.75 8.44
CA LYS A 69 11.40 11.26 9.73
C LYS A 69 12.11 10.20 10.57
N ILE A 70 12.04 8.92 10.19
CA ILE A 70 12.75 7.85 10.89
C ILE A 70 14.24 7.99 10.58
N ALA A 71 15.04 8.18 11.62
CA ALA A 71 16.48 8.29 11.49
C ALA A 71 17.08 7.01 10.88
N GLY A 72 17.98 7.20 9.91
CA GLY A 72 18.66 6.11 9.22
C GLY A 72 17.95 5.58 7.98
N ILE A 73 16.77 6.09 7.61
CA ILE A 73 16.23 5.89 6.26
C ILE A 73 16.94 6.84 5.30
N THR A 74 17.55 6.31 4.23
CA THR A 74 18.28 7.09 3.22
C THR A 74 17.48 7.27 1.94
N GLU A 75 16.68 6.28 1.55
CA GLU A 75 15.84 6.33 0.36
C GLU A 75 14.46 5.72 0.64
N VAL A 76 13.45 6.25 -0.04
CA VAL A 76 12.06 5.78 0.04
C VAL A 76 11.49 5.72 -1.37
N TYR A 77 10.95 4.57 -1.76
CA TYR A 77 10.29 4.37 -3.04
C TYR A 77 8.89 3.79 -2.82
N THR A 78 7.86 4.58 -3.14
CA THR A 78 6.46 4.19 -2.95
C THR A 78 5.88 3.64 -4.24
N VAL A 79 5.37 2.42 -4.18
CA VAL A 79 4.75 1.70 -5.28
C VAL A 79 3.26 1.56 -4.99
N PRO A 80 2.38 2.26 -5.74
CA PRO A 80 0.97 1.93 -5.73
C PRO A 80 0.77 0.57 -6.42
N THR A 81 0.10 -0.37 -5.77
CA THR A 81 -0.04 -1.75 -6.28
C THR A 81 -1.34 -1.98 -7.05
N PHE A 82 -2.03 -0.90 -7.43
CA PHE A 82 -3.24 -0.91 -8.23
C PHE A 82 -2.95 -0.43 -9.67
N PRO A 83 -3.73 -0.90 -10.66
CA PRO A 83 -3.55 -0.51 -12.05
C PRO A 83 -3.79 0.98 -12.26
N HIS A 84 -2.97 1.60 -13.11
CA HIS A 84 -3.21 2.94 -13.62
C HIS A 84 -3.72 2.82 -15.06
N GLY A 85 -4.96 3.21 -15.32
CA GLY A 85 -5.48 3.35 -16.70
C GLY A 85 -5.88 2.07 -17.43
N ASN A 86 -5.79 0.89 -16.81
CA ASN A 86 -6.23 -0.39 -17.40
C ASN A 86 -7.57 -0.90 -16.84
N GLU A 87 -8.29 -0.08 -16.08
CA GLU A 87 -9.69 -0.37 -15.79
C GLU A 87 -10.47 -0.18 -17.08
N VAL A 88 -11.18 -1.22 -17.53
CA VAL A 88 -12.18 -1.07 -18.60
C VAL A 88 -13.12 0.03 -18.14
N ILE A 89 -13.10 1.17 -18.84
CA ILE A 89 -14.08 2.22 -18.63
C ILE A 89 -15.42 1.57 -18.97
N LYS A 90 -16.13 1.10 -17.95
CA LYS A 90 -17.53 0.71 -18.10
C LYS A 90 -18.27 2.00 -18.41
N THR A 91 -18.50 2.25 -19.69
CA THR A 91 -19.50 3.22 -20.12
C THR A 91 -20.79 2.90 -19.36
N ARG A 92 -21.49 3.94 -18.90
CA ARG A 92 -22.68 3.84 -18.04
C ARG A 92 -23.79 2.93 -18.59
N ASP A 93 -23.69 2.51 -19.85
CA ASP A 93 -24.63 1.61 -20.52
C ASP A 93 -24.44 0.13 -20.14
N GLU A 94 -23.25 -0.33 -19.73
CA GLU A 94 -23.04 -1.75 -19.37
C GLU A 94 -23.53 -2.12 -17.96
N VAL A 95 -23.67 -1.14 -17.06
CA VAL A 95 -24.16 -1.37 -15.69
C VAL A 95 -25.66 -1.74 -15.67
N LYS A 96 -26.41 -1.42 -16.74
CA LYS A 96 -27.83 -1.77 -16.84
C LYS A 96 -28.08 -3.21 -17.29
N ASN A 97 -27.17 -3.82 -18.05
CA ASN A 97 -27.40 -5.16 -18.63
C ASN A 97 -26.99 -6.33 -17.72
N SER A 98 -26.32 -6.09 -16.59
CA SER A 98 -25.94 -7.18 -15.66
C SER A 98 -26.92 -7.41 -14.50
N LYS A 99 -28.01 -6.64 -14.42
CA LYS A 99 -29.06 -6.80 -13.38
C LYS A 99 -30.31 -7.57 -13.84
N GLY A 100 -30.30 -8.18 -15.02
CA GLY A 100 -31.45 -8.90 -15.57
C GLY A 100 -31.06 -10.22 -16.19
N SER A 101 -30.77 -11.23 -15.38
CA SER A 101 -30.81 -12.63 -15.83
C SER A 101 -31.18 -13.49 -14.63
N GLU A 102 -32.48 -13.60 -14.37
CA GLU A 102 -33.00 -14.65 -13.48
C GLU A 102 -32.64 -16.04 -14.05
N PRO A 103 -32.39 -17.04 -13.18
CA PRO A 103 -31.99 -18.37 -13.61
C PRO A 103 -33.18 -19.11 -14.22
N ILE A 104 -33.03 -19.61 -15.44
CA ILE A 104 -34.00 -20.55 -16.02
C ILE A 104 -33.77 -21.91 -15.35
N ILE A 105 -34.73 -22.32 -14.53
CA ILE A 105 -34.85 -23.66 -13.96
C ILE A 105 -35.24 -24.61 -15.10
N ALA A 106 -34.43 -25.65 -15.34
CA ALA A 106 -34.81 -26.75 -16.22
C ALA A 106 -35.55 -27.82 -15.38
N GLU A 107 -36.83 -28.04 -15.64
CA GLU A 107 -37.55 -29.24 -15.17
C GLU A 107 -37.16 -30.45 -16.04
N ALA A 108 -37.20 -31.63 -15.41
CA ALA A 108 -36.65 -32.91 -15.84
C ALA A 108 -37.46 -33.64 -16.93
#